data_AF-A0A0M8XIT4-F1
#
_entry.id   AF-A0A0M8XIT4-F1
#
_cell.length_a   1.000
_cell.length_b   1.000
_cell.length_c   1.000
_cell.angle_alpha   90.00
_cell.angle_beta   90.00
_cell.angle_gamma   90.00
#
_symmetry.space_group_name_H-M   'P 1'
#
loop_
_entity.id
_entity.type
_entity.pdbx_description
1 polymer ?
#
loop_
_entity_poly.entity_id
_entity_poly.type
_entity_poly.pdbx_seq_one_letter_code
_entity_poly.pdbx_strand_id
1 'polypeptide(L)' 'MNTLVSAPPLLPDVARLRPRQQMGIDCADCGLPLGPSGRVLGEVRYRGLPFRLWVCPTGCDTGPPGP' A
#
# COMPACT_ATOMS: atom_id res chain seq x y z
N MET A 1 -6.81 -14.08 -27.97
CA MET A 1 -5.70 -14.19 -27.01
C MET A 1 -5.58 -12.84 -26.32
N ASN A 2 -6.23 -12.66 -25.17
CA ASN A 2 -6.22 -11.37 -24.47
C ASN A 2 -5.07 -11.38 -23.47
N THR A 3 -3.93 -10.84 -23.88
CA THR A 3 -2.85 -10.49 -22.96
C THR A 3 -3.33 -9.35 -22.07
N LEU A 4 -3.69 -9.68 -20.82
CA LEU A 4 -3.82 -8.68 -19.76
C LEU A 4 -2.43 -8.06 -19.60
N VAL A 5 -2.24 -6.88 -20.19
CA VAL A 5 -1.10 -6.01 -19.88
C VAL A 5 -1.20 -5.73 -18.39
N SER A 6 -0.38 -6.42 -17.61
CA SER A 6 -0.19 -6.12 -16.20
C SER A 6 0.45 -4.74 -16.15
N ALA A 7 -0.39 -3.70 -16.13
CA ALA A 7 0.08 -2.35 -15.85
C ALA A 7 0.91 -2.43 -14.56
N PRO A 8 2.13 -1.87 -14.52
CA PRO A 8 2.92 -1.89 -13.31
C PRO A 8 2.03 -1.38 -12.18
N PRO A 9 1.93 -2.10 -11.05
CA PRO A 9 1.07 -1.66 -9.95
C PRO A 9 1.48 -0.24 -9.61
N LEU A 10 0.56 0.71 -9.81
CA LEU A 10 0.79 2.11 -9.49
C LEU A 10 1.06 2.16 -7.98
N LEU A 11 2.33 2.25 -7.62
CA LEU A 11 2.74 2.29 -6.22
C LEU A 11 2.17 3.58 -5.62
N PRO A 12 1.55 3.51 -4.42
CA PRO A 12 1.09 4.68 -3.70
C PRO A 12 2.19 5.75 -3.57
N ASP A 13 1.84 7.00 -3.85
CA ASP A 13 2.73 8.13 -3.62
C ASP A 13 2.90 8.35 -2.11
N VAL A 14 4.13 8.11 -1.61
CA VAL A 14 4.49 8.26 -0.19
C VAL A 14 4.18 9.65 0.33
N ALA A 15 4.30 10.69 -0.50
CA ALA A 15 4.02 12.06 -0.09
C ALA A 15 2.54 12.27 0.29
N ARG A 16 1.64 11.42 -0.21
CA ARG A 16 0.20 11.47 0.07
C ARG A 16 -0.23 10.54 1.20
N LEU A 17 0.67 9.67 1.68
CA LEU A 17 0.39 8.75 2.77
C LEU A 17 0.34 9.49 4.12
N ARG A 18 -0.57 9.05 4.98
CA ARG A 18 -0.62 9.49 6.38
C ARG A 18 0.61 8.98 7.15
N PRO A 19 1.03 9.64 8.25
CA PRO A 19 2.20 9.21 9.02
C PRO A 19 2.19 7.73 9.42
N ARG A 20 1.04 7.18 9.80
CA ARG A 20 0.91 5.75 10.17
C ARG A 20 1.06 4.80 8.98
N GLN A 21 0.58 5.21 7.81
CA GLN A 21 0.80 4.46 6.57
C GLN A 21 2.28 4.50 6.17
N GLN A 22 2.94 5.65 6.38
CA GLN A 22 4.36 5.76 6.14
C GLN A 22 5.19 4.86 7.08
N MET A 23 4.79 4.74 8.35
CA MET A 23 5.48 3.85 9.29
C MET A 23 5.22 2.35 9.07
N GLY A 24 4.40 1.97 8.08
CA GLY A 24 4.00 0.57 7.87
C GLY A 24 3.11 0.03 8.98
N ILE A 25 2.42 0.91 9.71
CA ILE A 25 1.42 0.53 10.73
C ILE A 25 0.06 0.31 10.06
N ASP A 26 -0.30 1.23 9.16
CA ASP A 26 -1.53 1.19 8.39
C ASP A 26 -1.22 0.83 6.93
N CYS A 27 -2.19 0.22 6.25
CA CYS A 27 -2.09 -0.14 4.84
C CYS A 27 -1.91 1.12 3.99
N ALA A 28 -0.91 1.12 3.11
CA ALA A 28 -0.63 2.22 2.20
C ALA A 28 -1.77 2.49 1.20
N ASP A 29 -2.69 1.53 1.03
CA ASP A 29 -3.81 1.62 0.10
C ASP A 29 -5.12 1.99 0.84
N CYS A 30 -5.66 1.11 1.69
CA CYS A 30 -6.94 1.39 2.39
C CYS A 30 -6.82 2.16 3.71
N GLY A 31 -5.62 2.32 4.28
CA GLY A 31 -5.41 3.00 5.56
C GLY A 31 -5.86 2.24 6.81
N LEU A 32 -6.28 0.98 6.68
CA LEU A 32 -6.60 0.12 7.82
C LEU A 32 -5.33 -0.42 8.50
N PRO A 33 -5.35 -0.69 9.83
CA PRO A 33 -4.21 -1.29 10.52
C PRO A 33 -3.82 -2.63 9.91
N LEU A 34 -2.52 -2.82 9.63
CA LEU A 34 -2.00 -4.05 9.01
C LEU A 34 -1.91 -5.22 10.00
N GLY A 35 -1.79 -4.92 11.30
CA GLY A 35 -1.46 -5.91 12.32
C GLY A 35 -0.11 -6.59 12.03
N PRO A 36 0.08 -7.84 12.47
CA PRO A 36 1.35 -8.56 12.29
C PRO A 36 1.55 -9.15 10.88
N SER A 37 0.58 -9.00 9.98
CA SER A 37 0.51 -9.73 8.70
C SER A 37 0.56 -8.84 7.46
N GLY A 38 1.02 -7.60 7.58
CA GLY A 38 1.24 -6.74 6.41
C GLY A 38 2.24 -7.34 5.43
N ARG A 39 2.02 -7.13 4.12
CA ARG A 39 2.95 -7.53 3.06
C ARG A 39 3.60 -6.31 2.43
N VAL A 40 4.84 -6.45 1.95
CA VAL A 40 5.51 -5.39 1.19
C VAL A 40 4.95 -5.40 -0.24
N LEU A 41 4.36 -4.28 -0.67
CA LEU A 41 3.93 -4.06 -2.05
C LEU A 41 5.13 -3.74 -2.96
N GLY A 42 6.07 -2.96 -2.45
CA GLY A 42 7.26 -2.54 -3.20
C GLY A 42 8.10 -1.53 -2.44
N GLU A 43 9.24 -1.17 -3.04
CA GLU A 43 10.13 -0.13 -2.55
C GLU A 43 10.05 1.09 -3.46
N VAL A 44 9.98 2.27 -2.85
CA VAL A 44 9.92 3.58 -3.53
C VAL A 44 10.95 4.51 -2.91
N ARG A 45 11.35 5.55 -3.64
CA ARG A 45 12.24 6.58 -3.11
C ARG A 45 11.42 7.77 -2.61
N TYR A 46 11.53 8.07 -1.32
CA TYR A 46 10.94 9.27 -0.73
C TYR A 46 12.05 10.14 -0.14
N ARG A 47 12.17 11.38 -0.66
CA ARG A 47 13.26 12.33 -0.29
C ARG A 47 14.67 11.72 -0.44
N GLY A 48 14.86 10.87 -1.45
CA GLY A 48 16.13 10.19 -1.73
C GLY A 48 16.39 8.94 -0.89
N LEU A 49 15.56 8.63 0.11
CA LEU A 49 15.67 7.44 0.94
C LEU A 49 14.80 6.31 0.40
N PRO A 50 15.28 5.05 0.45
CA PRO A 50 14.46 3.90 0.12
C PRO A 50 13.37 3.73 1.18
N PHE A 51 12.18 3.39 0.71
CA PHE A 51 10.99 3.33 1.53
C PHE A 51 10.12 2.16 1.12
N ARG A 52 9.71 1.33 2.08
CA ARG A 52 8.89 0.15 1.80
C ARG A 52 7.42 0.47 2.00
N LEU A 53 6.63 0.19 0.98
CA LEU A 53 5.18 0.31 1.03
C LEU A 53 4.58 -0.99 1.54
N TRP A 54 3.84 -0.91 2.64
CA TRP A 54 3.17 -2.06 3.24
C TRP A 54 1.68 -2.02 2.94
N VAL A 55 1.10 -3.16 2.56
CA VAL A 55 -0.32 -3.31 2.24
C VAL A 55 -0.91 -4.56 2.90
N CYS A 56 -2.24 -4.65 2.91
CA CYS A 56 -2.94 -5.80 3.44
C CYS A 56 -2.50 -7.12 2.75
N PRO A 57 -2.39 -8.23 3.49
CA PRO A 57 -1.90 -9.51 2.95
C PRO A 57 -2.77 -10.05 1.82
N THR A 58 -4.09 -9.92 1.96
CA THR A 58 -5.11 -10.43 1.03
C THR A 58 -5.62 -9.36 0.05
N GLY A 59 -4.96 -8.20 0.00
CA GLY A 59 -5.51 -7.01 -0.65
C GLY A 59 -6.46 -6.22 0.26
N CYS A 60 -6.85 -5.05 -0.21
CA CYS A 60 -7.80 -4.22 0.52
C CYS A 60 -9.21 -4.63 0.16
N ASP A 61 -9.96 -5.16 1.12
CA ASP A 61 -11.41 -5.19 1.00
C ASP A 61 -11.87 -3.73 1.03
N THR A 62 -12.13 -3.18 -0.15
CA THR A 62 -12.87 -1.93 -0.33
C THR A 62 -14.35 -2.17 -0.02
N GLY A 63 -14.64 -2.79 1.13
CA GLY A 63 -15.95 -2.67 1.74
C GLY A 63 -16.17 -1.20 2.08
N PRO A 64 -17.36 -0.64 1.84
CA PRO A 64 -17.64 0.75 2.21
C PRO A 64 -17.30 0.97 3.69
N PRO A 65 -16.85 2.17 4.09
CA PRO A 65 -16.60 2.48 5.49
C PRO A 65 -17.85 2.04 6.28
N GLY A 66 -17.66 1.15 7.24
CA GLY A 66 -18.73 0.73 8.14
C GLY A 66 -19.34 1.94 8.84
N PRO A 67 -20.65 1.87 9.17
CA PRO A 67 -21.46 3.00 9.61
C PRO A 67 -20.91 3.73 10.85
#